data_AF-A0A101GRY8-F1
#
_entry.id   AF-A0A101GRY8-F1
#
_cell.length_a   1.000
_cell.length_b   1.000
_cell.length_c   1.000
_cell.angle_alpha   90.00
_cell.angle_beta   90.00
_cell.angle_gamma   90.00
#
_symmetry.space_group_name_H-M   'P 1'
#
loop_
_entity.id
_entity.type
_entity.pdbx_description
1 polymer ?
#
loop_
_entity_poly.entity_id
_entity_poly.type
_entity_poly.pdbx_seq_one_letter_code
_entity_poly.pdbx_strand_id
1 'polypeptide(L)'
;MPRLTQSFEKVRDFQRKLYIKAKQEKDFRFYSLYDKTYRKDMLQCAWQQCRSNKGAPGVDGISFNTIEQTIGVEIYLFILHPPQTCFGI
;
A
#
# COMPACT_ATOMS: atom_id res chain seq x y z
N MET A 1 -11.15 17.89 -1.13
CA MET A 1 -10.56 16.62 -1.61
C MET A 1 -9.04 16.76 -1.60
N PRO A 2 -8.30 16.12 -0.69
CA PRO A 2 -6.84 16.16 -0.74
C PRO A 2 -6.39 15.51 -2.04
N ARG A 3 -5.50 16.19 -2.78
CA ARG A 3 -5.01 15.73 -4.08
C ARG A 3 -4.20 14.44 -3.88
N LEU A 4 -4.67 13.33 -4.46
CA LEU A 4 -3.96 12.04 -4.53
C LEU A 4 -2.51 12.17 -5.02
N THR A 5 -2.19 13.24 -5.75
CA THR A 5 -0.83 13.59 -6.16
C THR A 5 0.15 13.65 -4.99
N GLN A 6 -0.28 14.11 -3.81
CA GLN A 6 0.59 14.19 -2.63
C GLN A 6 0.93 12.82 -2.03
N SER A 7 0.06 11.81 -2.15
CA SER A 7 0.36 10.46 -1.64
C SER A 7 1.34 9.73 -2.55
N PHE A 8 1.21 9.88 -3.88
CA PHE A 8 2.17 9.31 -4.85
C PHE A 8 3.59 9.86 -4.68
N GLU A 9 3.74 11.16 -4.44
CA GLU A 9 5.06 11.77 -4.18
C GLU A 9 5.73 11.19 -2.93
N LYS A 10 4.96 11.03 -1.84
CA LYS A 10 5.45 10.41 -0.59
C LYS A 10 5.88 8.96 -0.80
N VAL A 11 5.12 8.19 -1.60
CA VAL A 11 5.47 6.81 -1.94
C VAL A 11 6.76 6.76 -2.75
N ARG A 12 6.90 7.64 -3.75
CA ARG A 12 8.10 7.71 -4.59
C ARG A 12 9.34 8.12 -3.81
N ASP A 13 9.22 9.07 -2.89
CA ASP A 13 10.31 9.48 -2.01
C ASP A 13 10.73 8.36 -1.06
N PHE A 14 9.77 7.61 -0.52
CA PHE A 14 10.05 6.44 0.31
C PHE A 14 10.80 5.37 -0.48
N GLN A 15 10.33 5.03 -1.69
CA GLN A 15 11.01 4.09 -2.59
C GLN A 15 12.44 4.53 -2.93
N ARG A 16 12.65 5.83 -3.22
CA ARG A 16 13.98 6.39 -3.51
C ARG A 16 14.92 6.26 -2.31
N LYS A 17 14.47 6.60 -1.10
CA LYS A 17 15.27 6.46 0.13
C LYS A 17 15.65 5.00 0.38
N LEU A 18 14.69 4.08 0.21
CA LEU A 18 14.92 2.66 0.35
C LEU A 18 15.98 2.17 -0.66
N TYR A 19 15.83 2.56 -1.92
CA TYR A 19 16.78 2.21 -2.99
C TYR A 19 18.20 2.73 -2.70
N ILE A 20 18.35 3.99 -2.32
CA ILE A 20 19.66 4.58 -2.02
C ILE A 20 20.33 3.83 -0.87
N LYS A 21 19.59 3.61 0.23
CA LYS A 21 20.13 2.93 1.41
C LYS A 21 20.49 1.47 1.13
N ALA A 22 19.64 0.75 0.39
CA ALA A 22 19.91 -0.63 -0.03
C ALA A 22 21.12 -0.74 -0.98
N LYS A 23 21.35 0.27 -1.83
CA LYS A 23 22.54 0.33 -2.70
C LYS A 23 23.82 0.66 -1.94
N GLN A 24 23.75 1.53 -0.94
CA GLN A 24 24.90 1.94 -0.14
C GLN A 24 25.33 0.84 0.82
N GLU A 25 24.38 0.15 1.45
CA GLU A 25 24.64 -0.86 2.47
C GLU A 25 23.92 -2.16 2.10
N LYS A 26 24.62 -3.06 1.39
CA LYS A 26 24.03 -4.32 0.89
C LYS A 26 23.57 -5.26 2.01
N ASP A 27 24.21 -5.20 3.17
CA ASP A 27 23.89 -6.03 4.34
C ASP A 27 22.87 -5.37 5.29
N PHE A 28 22.37 -4.16 4.95
CA PHE A 28 21.42 -3.46 5.81
C PHE A 28 20.03 -4.09 5.74
N ARG A 29 19.52 -4.53 6.89
CA ARG A 29 18.18 -5.11 7.02
C ARG A 29 17.18 -4.07 7.54
N PHE A 30 16.15 -3.80 6.75
CA PHE A 30 15.08 -2.89 7.15
C PHE A 30 14.09 -3.58 8.10
N TYR A 31 14.33 -3.50 9.40
CA TYR A 31 13.49 -4.16 10.41
C TYR A 31 12.04 -3.65 10.44
N SER A 32 11.82 -2.35 10.20
CA SER A 32 10.47 -1.74 10.21
C SER A 32 9.89 -1.53 8.80
N LEU A 33 10.41 -2.21 7.78
CA LEU A 33 9.92 -2.01 6.41
C LEU A 33 8.43 -2.33 6.32
N TYR A 34 8.01 -3.41 6.96
CA TYR A 34 6.64 -3.90 6.93
C TYR A 34 5.64 -2.84 7.42
N ASP A 35 5.91 -2.23 8.58
CA ASP A 35 5.07 -1.17 9.15
C ASP A 35 4.98 0.04 8.22
N LYS A 36 6.08 0.38 7.54
CA LYS A 36 6.14 1.53 6.63
C LYS A 36 5.43 1.26 5.31
N THR A 37 5.45 0.02 4.82
CA THR A 37 4.72 -0.40 3.61
C THR A 37 3.22 -0.57 3.85
N TYR A 38 2.79 -0.90 5.07
CA TYR A 38 1.38 -1.13 5.38
C TYR A 38 0.55 0.14 5.54
N ARG A 39 1.16 1.32 5.45
CA ARG A 39 0.44 2.61 5.56
C ARG A 39 -0.67 2.73 4.51
N LYS A 40 -1.79 3.35 4.90
CA LYS A 40 -2.93 3.65 4.02
C LYS A 40 -2.52 4.29 2.68
N ASP A 41 -1.59 5.25 2.71
CA ASP A 41 -1.08 5.94 1.52
C ASP A 41 -0.44 4.97 0.51
N MET A 42 0.33 3.99 1.00
CA MET A 42 1.01 2.97 0.18
C MET A 42 0.00 1.99 -0.41
N LEU A 43 -0.91 1.48 0.41
CA LEU A 43 -1.93 0.51 -0.02
C LEU A 43 -2.86 1.13 -1.09
N GLN A 44 -3.23 2.40 -0.95
CA GLN A 44 -4.02 3.12 -1.95
C GLN A 44 -3.28 3.25 -3.29
N CYS A 45 -1.99 3.64 -3.27
CA CYS A 45 -1.19 3.75 -4.49
C CYS A 45 -1.01 2.37 -5.15
N ALA A 46 -0.73 1.33 -4.37
CA ALA A 46 -0.60 -0.04 -4.87
C ALA A 46 -1.90 -0.51 -5.54
N TRP A 47 -3.05 -0.28 -4.91
CA TRP A 47 -4.36 -0.60 -5.49
C TRP A 47 -4.57 0.08 -6.85
N GLN A 48 -4.32 1.39 -6.93
CA GLN A 48 -4.50 2.14 -8.18
C GLN A 48 -3.54 1.69 -9.28
N GLN A 49 -2.29 1.39 -8.94
CA GLN A 49 -1.30 0.87 -9.88
C GLN A 49 -1.75 -0.51 -10.43
N CYS A 50 -2.17 -1.42 -9.56
CA CYS A 50 -2.61 -2.75 -9.96
C CYS A 50 -3.90 -2.72 -10.78
N ARG A 51 -4.86 -1.84 -10.41
CA ARG A 51 -6.08 -1.61 -11.20
C ARG A 51 -5.77 -1.07 -12.59
N SER A 52 -4.85 -0.09 -12.69
CA SER A 52 -4.44 0.51 -13.97
C SER A 52 -3.78 -0.51 -14.89
N ASN A 53 -3.03 -1.45 -14.31
CA ASN A 53 -2.39 -2.54 -15.03
C ASN A 53 -3.36 -3.65 -15.46
N LYS A 54 -4.67 -3.51 -15.20
CA LYS A 54 -5.72 -4.51 -15.52
C LYS A 54 -5.31 -5.93 -15.10
N GLY A 55 -4.63 -6.02 -13.95
CA GLY A 55 -3.92 -7.23 -13.53
C GLY A 55 -4.84 -8.45 -13.47
N ALA A 56 -4.22 -9.62 -13.65
CA ALA A 56 -4.84 -10.91 -13.39
C ALA A 56 -5.45 -10.96 -11.98
N PRO A 57 -6.47 -11.80 -11.74
CA PRO A 57 -6.95 -12.05 -10.39
C PRO A 57 -5.77 -12.41 -9.46
N GLY A 58 -5.88 -12.01 -8.20
CA GLY A 58 -4.88 -12.38 -7.20
C GLY A 58 -4.73 -13.91 -7.08
N VAL A 59 -3.76 -14.37 -6.30
CA VAL A 59 -3.61 -15.81 -6.00
C VAL A 59 -4.92 -16.43 -5.49
N ASP A 60 -5.73 -15.62 -4.81
CA ASP A 60 -7.05 -16.00 -4.29
C ASP A 60 -8.15 -16.10 -5.36
N GLY A 61 -7.85 -15.84 -6.63
CA GLY A 61 -8.81 -15.85 -7.74
C GLY A 61 -9.77 -14.66 -7.78
N ILE A 62 -9.67 -13.74 -6.80
CA ILE A 62 -10.55 -12.58 -6.69
C ILE A 62 -10.08 -11.48 -7.64
N SER A 63 -10.98 -10.99 -8.50
CA SER A 63 -10.73 -9.89 -9.42
C SER A 63 -11.04 -8.53 -8.80
N PHE A 64 -10.44 -7.47 -9.32
CA PHE A 64 -10.72 -6.08 -8.91
C PHE A 64 -12.21 -5.74 -8.96
N ASN A 65 -12.91 -6.17 -10.01
CA ASN A 65 -14.35 -5.92 -10.17
C ASN A 65 -15.18 -6.59 -9.06
N THR A 66 -14.80 -7.82 -8.66
CA THR A 66 -15.46 -8.53 -7.55
C THR A 66 -15.29 -7.77 -6.24
N ILE A 67 -14.09 -7.26 -5.95
CA ILE A 67 -13.84 -6.49 -4.73
C ILE A 67 -14.65 -5.19 -4.73
N GLU A 68 -14.68 -4.48 -5.87
CA GLU A 68 -15.45 -3.24 -6.03
C GLU A 68 -16.96 -3.46 -5.86
N GLN A 69 -17.50 -4.58 -6.34
CA GLN A 69 -18.93 -4.91 -6.25
C GLN A 69 -19.37 -5.47 -4.90
N THR A 70 -18.50 -6.24 -4.22
CA THR A 70 -18.91 -6.99 -3.02
C THR A 70 -18.63 -6.22 -1.74
N ILE A 71 -17.42 -5.66 -1.61
CA ILE A 71 -16.92 -5.06 -0.37
C ILE A 71 -16.72 -3.55 -0.52
N GLY A 72 -16.27 -3.11 -1.70
CA GLY A 72 -15.84 -1.73 -1.95
C GLY A 72 -14.36 -1.51 -1.58
N VAL A 73 -13.67 -0.69 -2.37
CA VAL A 73 -12.22 -0.46 -2.26
C VAL A 73 -11.82 0.08 -0.89
N GLU A 74 -12.57 1.03 -0.35
CA GLU A 74 -12.22 1.65 0.94
C GLU A 74 -12.32 0.66 2.10
N ILE A 75 -13.36 -0.19 2.10
CA ILE A 75 -13.56 -1.21 3.13
C ILE A 75 -12.50 -2.31 2.97
N TYR A 76 -12.18 -2.71 1.74
CA TYR A 76 -11.10 -3.66 1.48
C TYR A 76 -9.74 -3.15 2.00
N LEU A 77 -9.40 -1.89 1.73
CA LEU A 77 -8.18 -1.27 2.24
C LEU A 77 -8.20 -1.08 3.77
N PHE A 78 -9.38 -0.87 4.37
CA PHE A 78 -9.57 -0.78 5.81
C PHE A 78 -9.44 -2.12 6.51
N ILE A 79 -9.93 -3.22 5.92
CA ILE A 79 -9.75 -4.58 6.43
C ILE A 79 -8.28 -4.96 6.38
N LEU A 80 -7.59 -4.57 5.31
CA LEU A 80 -6.14 -4.75 5.22
C LEU A 80 -5.47 -3.94 6.33
N HIS A 81 -5.65 -2.63 6.41
CA HIS A 81 -5.07 -1.84 7.50
C HIS A 81 -6.14 -1.44 8.53
N PRO A 82 -6.43 -2.30 9.52
CA PRO A 82 -7.31 -1.91 10.61
C PRO A 82 -6.70 -0.71 11.33
N PRO A 83 -7.51 0.29 11.72
CA PRO A 83 -7.00 1.39 12.51
C PRO A 83 -6.47 0.81 13.83
N GLN A 84 -5.25 1.19 14.20
CA GLN A 84 -4.61 0.84 15.47
C GLN A 84 -5.36 1.44 16.68
N THR A 85 -6.57 1.97 16.49
CA THR A 85 -7.48 2.46 17.53
C THR A 85 -8.16 1.28 18.24
N CYS A 86 -7.35 0.42 18.84
CA CYS A 86 -7.69 -0.43 19.98
C CYS A 86 -6.47 -0.43 20.93
N PHE A 87 -5.92 0.76 21.20
CA PHE A 87 -5.16 1.02 22.42
C PHE A 87 -5.89 2.13 23.18
N GLY A 88 -7.10 1.78 23.61
CA GLY A 88 -7.77 2.47 24.72
C GLY A 88 -7.22 1.88 26.00
N ILE A 89 -6.36 2.67 26.66
CA ILE A 89 -6.23 2.65 28.12
C ILE A 89 -7.54 3.20 28.68
#